data_AF-A0A954K0D0-F1
#
_entry.id   AF-A0A954K0D0-F1
#
_cell.length_a   1.000
_cell.length_b   1.000
_cell.length_c   1.000
_cell.angle_alpha   90.00
_cell.angle_beta   90.00
_cell.angle_gamma   90.00
#
_symmetry.space_group_name_H-M   'P 1'
#
loop_
_entity.id
_entity.type
_entity.pdbx_description
1 polymer ?
#
loop_
_entity_poly.entity_id
_entity_poly.type
_entity_poly.pdbx_seq_one_letter_code
_entity_poly.pdbx_strand_id
1 'polypeptide(L)'
;TGYDLIVGPKGSDLQLVLSSVYRIQPPIENLPYMYLSQLKKDRRVTTAIPLAFGDVTEQGAFPIVGTTSEYFEHEYAHGQSFRIRGKRMNGLFDAIIGAEVARLNQWDTGS
;
A
#
# COMPACT_ATOMS: atom_id res chain seq x y z
N THR A 1 -5.99 9.19 11.59
CA THR A 1 -7.11 8.25 11.38
C THR A 1 -6.67 7.26 10.34
N GLY A 2 -6.96 5.96 10.52
CA GLY A 2 -6.57 4.92 9.56
C GLY A 2 -7.45 4.95 8.30
N TYR A 3 -7.87 3.79 7.84
CA TYR A 3 -8.85 3.66 6.76
C TYR A 3 -10.27 3.50 7.33
N ASP A 4 -11.26 4.17 6.73
CA ASP A 4 -12.68 4.07 7.12
C ASP A 4 -13.39 2.92 6.39
N LEU A 5 -12.90 2.54 5.20
CA LEU A 5 -13.48 1.52 4.34
C LEU A 5 -12.38 0.81 3.55
N ILE A 6 -12.49 -0.52 3.46
CA ILE A 6 -11.69 -1.33 2.53
C ILE A 6 -12.62 -1.81 1.42
N VAL A 7 -12.23 -1.60 0.17
CA VAL A 7 -12.99 -2.02 -1.01
C VAL A 7 -12.16 -3.04 -1.77
N GLY A 8 -12.76 -4.18 -2.09
CA GLY A 8 -12.10 -5.28 -2.80
C GLY A 8 -13.06 -6.08 -3.68
N PRO A 9 -12.55 -7.10 -4.38
CA PRO A 9 -13.38 -8.02 -5.15
C PRO A 9 -14.36 -8.77 -4.25
N LYS A 10 -15.38 -9.38 -4.87
CA LYS A 10 -16.36 -10.21 -4.15
C LYS A 10 -15.63 -11.40 -3.50
N GLY A 11 -15.83 -11.60 -2.20
CA GLY A 11 -15.14 -12.66 -1.45
C GLY A 11 -15.44 -12.59 0.04
N SER A 12 -14.51 -13.11 0.84
CA SER A 12 -14.59 -13.04 2.31
C SER A 12 -14.05 -11.71 2.83
N ASP A 13 -14.84 -10.99 3.64
CA ASP A 13 -14.43 -9.74 4.30
C ASP A 13 -13.17 -9.94 5.16
N LEU A 14 -13.08 -11.09 5.85
CA LEU A 14 -11.91 -11.43 6.67
C LEU A 14 -10.66 -11.56 5.79
N GLN A 15 -10.77 -12.26 4.66
CA GLN A 15 -9.66 -12.42 3.73
C GLN A 15 -9.23 -11.08 3.12
N LEU A 16 -10.20 -10.20 2.82
CA LEU A 16 -9.92 -8.85 2.34
C LEU A 16 -9.12 -8.05 3.37
N VAL A 17 -9.49 -8.10 4.66
CA VAL A 17 -8.74 -7.43 5.73
C VAL A 17 -7.34 -8.04 5.92
N LEU A 18 -7.25 -9.38 6.00
CA LEU A 18 -5.98 -10.08 6.22
C LEU A 18 -4.98 -9.86 5.08
N SER A 19 -5.46 -9.77 3.83
CA SER A 19 -4.62 -9.48 2.67
C SER A 19 -4.23 -8.00 2.59
N SER A 20 -5.19 -7.08 2.70
CA SER A 20 -4.93 -5.65 2.48
C SER A 20 -4.16 -4.97 3.61
N VAL A 21 -4.45 -5.33 4.86
CA VAL A 21 -3.89 -4.67 6.05
C VAL A 21 -2.69 -5.44 6.57
N TYR A 22 -2.86 -6.74 6.77
CA TYR A 22 -1.84 -7.58 7.41
C TYR A 22 -0.91 -8.27 6.42
N ARG A 23 -1.25 -8.30 5.12
CA ARG A 23 -0.45 -8.93 4.06
C ARG A 23 -0.16 -10.41 4.32
N ILE A 24 -1.05 -11.11 5.03
CA ILE A 24 -0.88 -12.52 5.44
C ILE A 24 -1.34 -13.50 4.35
N GLN A 25 -2.25 -13.08 3.47
CA GLN A 25 -2.82 -13.94 2.43
C GLN A 25 -2.74 -13.27 1.05
N PRO A 26 -2.58 -14.07 -0.03
CA PRO A 26 -2.65 -13.54 -1.38
C PRO A 26 -4.02 -12.88 -1.61
N PRO A 27 -4.08 -11.77 -2.37
CA PRO A 27 -5.35 -11.15 -2.74
C PRO A 27 -6.19 -12.14 -3.56
N ILE A 28 -7.51 -12.08 -3.37
CA ILE A 28 -8.45 -12.99 -4.04
C ILE A 28 -8.42 -12.77 -5.55
N GLU A 29 -8.65 -11.51 -5.96
CA GLU A 29 -8.68 -11.05 -7.34
C GLU A 29 -8.29 -9.57 -7.40
N ASN A 30 -7.88 -9.10 -8.58
CA ASN A 30 -7.63 -7.69 -8.81
C ASN A 30 -8.94 -6.94 -9.07
N LEU A 31 -9.14 -5.82 -8.37
CA LEU A 31 -10.25 -4.92 -8.68
C LEU A 31 -9.89 -4.10 -9.94
N PRO A 32 -10.76 -4.07 -10.98
CA PRO A 32 -10.49 -3.27 -12.17
C PRO A 32 -10.25 -1.78 -11.86
N TYR A 33 -9.28 -1.17 -12.52
CA TYR A 33 -8.89 0.24 -12.30
C TYR A 33 -10.04 1.24 -12.47
N MET A 34 -11.05 0.91 -13.28
CA MET A 34 -12.25 1.74 -13.43
C MET A 34 -12.95 2.03 -12.11
N TYR A 35 -12.95 1.08 -11.16
CA TYR A 35 -13.57 1.28 -9.85
C TYR A 35 -12.83 2.32 -9.00
N LEU A 36 -11.50 2.33 -9.04
CA LEU A 36 -10.72 3.39 -8.42
C LEU A 36 -11.10 4.76 -9.01
N SER A 37 -11.24 4.83 -10.34
CA SER A 37 -11.64 6.06 -11.03
C SER A 37 -13.06 6.52 -10.66
N GLN A 38 -13.98 5.59 -10.38
CA GLN A 38 -15.33 5.91 -9.91
C GLN A 38 -15.31 6.41 -8.46
N LEU A 39 -14.57 5.72 -7.57
CA LEU A 39 -14.42 6.11 -6.16
C LEU A 39 -13.79 7.49 -6.03
N LYS A 40 -12.72 7.79 -6.79
CA LYS A 40 -12.09 9.12 -6.79
C LYS A 40 -13.03 10.25 -7.29
N LYS A 41 -14.12 9.94 -7.98
CA LYS A 41 -15.12 10.91 -8.46
C LYS A 41 -16.33 11.07 -7.54
N ASP A 42 -16.51 10.16 -6.58
CA ASP A 42 -17.63 10.22 -5.63
C ASP A 42 -17.36 11.32 -4.59
N ARG A 43 -18.29 12.26 -4.45
CA ARG A 43 -18.16 13.40 -3.52
C ARG A 43 -18.11 12.99 -2.05
N ARG A 44 -18.52 11.77 -1.72
CA ARG A 44 -18.47 11.22 -0.36
C ARG A 44 -17.09 10.65 -0.01
N VAL A 45 -16.24 10.44 -1.01
CA VAL A 45 -14.91 9.87 -0.84
C VAL A 45 -13.89 10.99 -0.82
N THR A 46 -13.26 11.21 0.33
CA THR A 46 -12.21 12.24 0.47
C THR A 46 -10.93 11.79 -0.25
N THR A 47 -10.51 10.54 -0.01
CA THR A 47 -9.35 9.95 -0.68
C THR A 47 -9.59 8.47 -0.95
N ALA A 48 -9.12 7.99 -2.11
CA ALA A 48 -9.08 6.57 -2.45
C ALA A 48 -7.66 6.20 -2.89
N ILE A 49 -7.00 5.34 -2.13
CA ILE A 49 -5.63 4.90 -2.39
C ILE A 49 -5.64 3.48 -2.94
N PRO A 50 -5.10 3.24 -4.15
CA PRO A 50 -5.02 1.89 -4.69
C PRO A 50 -3.93 1.09 -3.97
N LEU A 51 -4.20 -0.19 -3.74
CA LEU A 51 -3.23 -1.17 -3.25
C LEU A 51 -3.23 -2.36 -4.22
N ALA A 52 -2.08 -2.65 -4.79
CA ALA A 52 -1.83 -3.83 -5.61
C ALA A 52 -0.81 -4.73 -4.91
N PHE A 53 -1.06 -6.04 -4.92
CA PHE A 53 -0.21 -7.05 -4.31
C PHE A 53 0.08 -8.16 -5.32
N GLY A 54 1.18 -8.89 -5.15
CA GLY A 54 1.46 -10.05 -6.00
C GLY A 54 2.90 -10.52 -5.97
N ASP A 55 3.84 -9.63 -5.63
CA ASP A 55 5.27 -9.93 -5.66
C ASP A 55 5.91 -9.81 -4.28
N VAL A 56 7.08 -10.43 -4.16
CA VAL A 56 7.97 -10.31 -3.02
C VAL A 56 9.37 -9.93 -3.49
N THR A 57 10.16 -9.29 -2.64
CA THR A 57 11.56 -9.01 -2.95
C THR A 57 12.36 -10.31 -3.08
N GLU A 58 13.30 -10.39 -4.03
CA GLU A 58 14.16 -11.56 -4.18
C GLU A 58 14.95 -11.87 -2.91
N GLN A 59 15.48 -10.81 -2.27
CA GLN A 59 16.19 -10.90 -1.01
C GLN A 59 15.19 -10.75 0.14
N GLY A 60 15.13 -11.76 1.02
CA GLY A 60 14.32 -11.76 2.24
C GLY A 60 12.81 -11.92 2.06
N ALA A 61 12.32 -12.08 0.82
CA ALA A 61 10.92 -12.38 0.51
C ALA A 61 9.91 -11.40 1.14
N PHE A 62 10.23 -10.10 1.15
CA PHE A 62 9.36 -9.07 1.72
C PHE A 62 8.23 -8.72 0.74
N PRO A 63 6.96 -8.60 1.19
CA PRO A 63 5.84 -8.25 0.31
C PRO A 63 6.00 -6.89 -0.37
N ILE A 64 5.84 -6.86 -1.69
CA ILE A 64 5.82 -5.64 -2.49
C ILE A 64 4.38 -5.16 -2.64
N VAL A 65 4.16 -3.85 -2.42
CA VAL A 65 2.85 -3.22 -2.57
C VAL A 65 2.95 -2.08 -3.58
N GLY A 66 2.18 -2.20 -4.67
CA GLY A 66 2.00 -1.11 -5.62
C GLY A 66 0.97 -0.11 -5.10
N THR A 67 1.36 1.15 -4.94
CA THR A 67 0.46 2.22 -4.48
C THR A 67 0.89 3.58 -5.01
N THR A 68 0.14 4.64 -4.70
CA THR A 68 0.48 6.03 -5.03
C THR A 68 1.21 6.72 -3.89
N SER A 69 1.95 7.79 -4.18
CA SER A 69 2.67 8.59 -3.17
C SER A 69 1.75 9.18 -2.10
N GLU A 70 0.48 9.40 -2.45
CA GLU A 70 -0.62 9.82 -1.57
C GLU A 70 -0.77 8.89 -0.36
N TYR A 71 -0.44 7.59 -0.49
CA TYR A 71 -0.48 6.63 0.62
C TYR A 71 0.29 7.10 1.85
N PHE A 72 1.45 7.72 1.64
CA PHE A 72 2.34 8.16 2.71
C PHE A 72 1.98 9.56 3.27
N GLU A 73 0.96 10.21 2.72
CA GLU A 73 0.45 11.49 3.23
C GLU A 73 -0.58 11.27 4.36
N HIS A 74 -1.12 10.06 4.47
CA HIS A 74 -2.08 9.69 5.49
C HIS A 74 -1.42 9.12 6.74
N GLU A 75 -2.10 9.27 7.87
CA GLU A 75 -1.72 8.60 9.11
C GLU A 75 -1.98 7.10 8.99
N TYR A 76 -1.00 6.27 9.34
CA TYR A 76 -1.19 4.82 9.35
C TYR A 76 -1.79 4.33 10.68
N ALA A 77 -1.65 5.11 11.74
CA ALA A 77 -2.32 4.91 13.03
C ALA A 77 -2.66 6.28 13.62
N HIS A 78 -3.60 6.36 14.57
CA HIS A 78 -4.03 7.64 15.15
C HIS A 78 -2.84 8.44 15.71
N GLY A 79 -2.60 9.64 15.16
CA GLY A 79 -1.48 10.50 15.54
C GLY A 79 -0.10 10.01 15.06
N GLN A 80 -0.05 9.00 14.19
CA GLN A 80 1.17 8.43 13.65
C GLN A 80 1.21 8.58 12.12
N SER A 81 2.08 9.48 11.65
CA SER A 81 2.35 9.71 10.24
C SER A 81 3.63 9.01 9.80
N PHE A 82 3.71 8.68 8.51
CA PHE A 82 4.92 8.13 7.92
C PHE A 82 6.07 9.14 7.99
N ARG A 83 7.26 8.64 8.35
CA ARG A 83 8.52 9.38 8.28
C ARG A 83 9.36 8.80 7.16
N ILE A 84 9.54 9.58 6.10
CA ILE A 84 10.34 9.19 4.95
C ILE A 84 11.71 9.87 5.04
N ARG A 85 12.77 9.09 4.86
CA ARG A 85 14.12 9.58 4.64
C ARG A 85 14.43 9.46 3.14
N GLY A 86 14.91 10.54 2.52
CA GLY A 86 15.17 10.59 1.08
C GLY A 86 14.03 11.26 0.31
N LYS A 87 13.75 10.78 -0.90
CA LYS A 87 12.75 11.35 -1.80
C LYS A 87 11.46 10.53 -1.77
N ARG A 88 10.32 11.21 -2.01
CA ARG A 88 9.05 10.53 -2.29
C ARG A 88 9.11 9.87 -3.67
N MET A 89 8.25 8.88 -3.90
CA MET A 89 8.09 8.29 -5.22
C MET A 89 7.58 9.35 -6.21
N ASN A 90 8.31 9.55 -7.30
CA ASN A 90 8.01 10.53 -8.35
C ASN A 90 8.23 9.96 -9.77
N GLY A 91 8.80 8.76 -9.90
CA GLY A 91 9.04 8.08 -11.18
C GLY A 91 8.65 6.59 -11.18
N LEU A 92 8.78 5.96 -12.36
CA LEU A 92 8.33 4.59 -12.64
C LEU A 92 9.11 3.48 -11.92
N PHE A 93 10.19 3.81 -11.22
CA PHE A 93 11.04 2.83 -10.52
C PHE A 93 11.44 3.30 -9.13
N ASP A 94 10.73 4.30 -8.59
CA ASP A 94 10.93 4.71 -7.21
C ASP A 94 10.21 3.75 -6.27
N ALA A 95 10.87 3.40 -5.17
CA ALA A 95 10.30 2.59 -4.12
C ALA A 95 10.61 3.19 -2.75
N ILE A 96 9.71 2.96 -1.79
CA ILE A 96 9.93 3.25 -0.38
C ILE A 96 9.99 1.91 0.35
N ILE A 97 11.09 1.67 1.04
CA ILE A 97 11.29 0.48 1.87
C ILE A 97 11.06 0.82 3.35
N GLY A 98 10.47 -0.14 4.09
CA GLY A 98 10.28 0.01 5.53
C GLY A 98 11.62 0.00 6.28
N ALA A 99 11.68 0.70 7.41
CA ALA A 99 12.91 0.82 8.21
C ALA A 99 13.47 -0.54 8.66
N GLU A 100 12.59 -1.50 8.97
CA GLU A 100 13.01 -2.86 9.33
C GLU A 100 13.62 -3.61 8.13
N VAL A 101 12.97 -3.56 6.97
CA VAL A 101 13.46 -4.17 5.73
C VAL A 101 14.82 -3.58 5.34
N ALA A 102 14.98 -2.26 5.42
CA ALA A 102 16.24 -1.57 5.17
C ALA A 102 17.35 -2.06 6.12
N ARG A 103 17.04 -2.16 7.42
CA ARG A 103 18.01 -2.61 8.44
C ARG A 103 18.42 -4.08 8.25
N LEU A 104 17.48 -4.96 7.93
CA LEU A 104 17.75 -6.40 7.77
C LEU A 104 18.60 -6.69 6.54
N ASN A 105 18.38 -5.97 5.43
CA ASN A 105 19.14 -6.16 4.19
C ASN A 105 20.32 -5.19 4.04
N GLN A 106 20.54 -4.30 5.03
CA GLN A 106 21.55 -3.24 4.97
C GLN A 106 21.40 -2.32 3.73
N TRP A 107 20.16 -2.08 3.30
CA TRP A 107 19.85 -1.20 2.17
C TRP A 107 19.74 0.26 2.60
N ASP A 108 20.18 1.16 1.72
CA ASP A 108 20.02 2.61 1.87
C ASP A 108 19.50 3.26 0.57
N THR A 109 19.14 4.54 0.62
CA THR A 109 18.66 5.30 -0.54
C THR A 109 19.71 5.31 -1.66
N GLY A 110 19.36 4.75 -2.82
CA GLY A 110 20.23 4.66 -3.99
C GLY A 110 21.14 3.44 -4.05
N SER A 111 20.94 2.47 -3.14
CA SER A 111 21.59 1.16 -3.18
C SER A 111 21.00 0.24 -4.24
#